data_AF-A0A951CXT7-F1
#
_entry.id   AF-A0A951CXT7-F1
#
_cell.length_a   1.000
_cell.length_b   1.000
_cell.length_c   1.000
_cell.angle_alpha   90.00
_cell.angle_beta   90.00
_cell.angle_gamma   90.00
#
_symmetry.space_group_name_H-M   'P 1'
#
loop_
_entity.id
_entity.type
_entity.pdbx_description
1 polymer ?
#
loop_
_entity_poly.entity_id
_entity_poly.type
_entity_poly.pdbx_seq_one_letter_code
_entity_poly.pdbx_strand_id
1 'polypeptide(L)'
;MDRSQPTYSPVDELTQIQLNARQSNSVEELRRYFERVQTLKRSYGEDFDTHLFIAEVQEEIIERARMLREKRGEPRVRKSAEENPQAHLVRHSAPANGTAQEEEREAAEIAPEVPRVDSKTWQRATYLALFFTLILFAAFFYLVQTARKLNSTPNEVAGQQKQQAANAQRPPVEVAANPSDANPAIPAAPAVRLYTDLVPGNVSIDNADVVDLKDGELVLNNLQPGRHSIRVSGRGGDAAFSFDIAGQSAPRVIGAPVASNVLAVLVSEQGGQARLITNANNSQVLVDGKAAGATGADGLTLENLGTADHDLQVMQGKDRQRFVLTYTPAPTLTVYVKSDPNAGTVVVMVGVDGAEVYINDALYRRNTEQGQLRIPLKVGKYTIRVHKAGFIDPPPEQVEVKKAEEAAVQFHLQPAPQIATLAIKGALHGTMVYVDKDLAALIGADGNANISNVKPGDHVIELRREQALPKRFQRTFHTGDLVTLSGPDVTLDKAVAEAQPVTPSTPPAEPVAPGTNKPPVTTPNYGMEMEGSQVRKGGGFVNYHVPNAPGHYSFAAQAHLGGVFKKSKLQWYAGYRDSDNYVLFTLDGKHAIVHEVRDGKSIEVSRVPFDLESNQWVQADVSVRADSIGARVRSP
;
A
#
# COMPACT_ATOMS: atom_id res chain seq x y z
N MET A 1 -60.12 28.32 -3.64
CA MET A 1 -59.08 29.34 -3.39
C MET A 1 -57.89 28.62 -2.83
N ASP A 2 -56.86 28.45 -3.65
CA ASP A 2 -55.64 27.75 -3.27
C ASP A 2 -54.67 28.75 -2.62
N ARG A 3 -53.98 28.35 -1.54
CA ARG A 3 -52.97 29.17 -0.87
C ARG A 3 -51.63 28.47 -1.04
N SER A 4 -50.96 28.80 -2.12
CA SER A 4 -49.58 28.43 -2.40
C SER A 4 -48.68 28.70 -1.19
N GLN A 5 -48.08 27.66 -0.63
CA GLN A 5 -46.98 27.82 0.32
C GLN A 5 -45.78 28.44 -0.41
N PRO A 6 -45.08 29.42 0.19
CA PRO A 6 -43.86 29.95 -0.40
C PRO A 6 -42.76 28.89 -0.31
N THR A 7 -42.29 28.42 -1.47
CA THR A 7 -41.03 27.69 -1.60
C THR A 7 -39.88 28.64 -1.30
N TYR A 8 -39.41 28.64 -0.05
CA TYR A 8 -38.16 29.32 0.33
C TYR A 8 -36.97 28.67 -0.39
N SER A 9 -36.04 29.49 -0.87
CA SER A 9 -34.75 28.97 -1.35
C SER A 9 -33.95 28.38 -0.19
N PRO A 10 -33.15 27.32 -0.37
CA PRO A 10 -32.23 26.85 0.67
C PRO A 10 -31.32 27.97 1.21
N VAL A 11 -30.93 28.91 0.35
CA VAL A 11 -30.13 30.09 0.73
C VAL A 11 -30.91 31.05 1.64
N ASP A 12 -32.21 31.26 1.39
CA ASP A 12 -33.05 32.08 2.26
C ASP A 12 -33.18 31.43 3.65
N GLU A 13 -33.36 30.11 3.68
CA GLU A 13 -33.47 29.36 4.93
C GLU A 13 -32.15 29.39 5.73
N LEU A 14 -31.00 29.21 5.08
CA LEU A 14 -29.69 29.34 5.71
C LEU A 14 -29.45 30.76 6.26
N THR A 15 -29.84 31.79 5.51
CA THR A 15 -29.76 33.19 5.95
C THR A 15 -30.61 33.44 7.20
N GLN A 16 -31.83 32.89 7.25
CA GLN A 16 -32.69 32.97 8.43
C GLN A 16 -32.09 32.21 9.62
N ILE A 17 -31.54 31.01 9.39
CA ILE A 17 -30.87 30.25 10.46
C ILE A 17 -29.66 31.03 11.01
N GLN A 18 -28.86 31.66 10.15
CA GLN A 18 -27.70 32.47 10.55
C GLN A 18 -28.12 33.68 11.41
N LEU A 19 -29.13 34.43 10.98
CA LEU A 19 -29.69 35.56 11.72
C LEU A 19 -30.21 35.14 13.11
N ASN A 20 -30.95 34.03 13.17
CA ASN A 20 -31.49 33.51 14.42
C ASN A 20 -30.38 32.95 15.35
N ALA A 21 -29.34 32.34 14.79
CA ALA A 21 -28.18 31.87 15.55
C ALA A 21 -27.40 33.03 16.19
N ARG A 22 -27.14 34.12 15.44
CA ARG A 22 -26.50 35.35 15.95
C ARG A 22 -27.23 35.93 17.16
N GLN A 23 -28.56 35.93 17.12
CA GLN A 23 -29.42 36.53 18.16
C GLN A 23 -29.70 35.59 19.35
N SER A 24 -29.56 34.27 19.17
CA SER A 24 -29.85 33.31 20.23
C SER A 24 -28.94 33.47 21.44
N ASN A 25 -29.53 33.24 22.62
CA ASN A 25 -28.86 33.21 23.92
C ASN A 25 -28.95 31.81 24.58
N SER A 26 -29.35 30.78 23.81
CA SER A 26 -29.56 29.42 24.29
C SER A 26 -28.75 28.40 23.47
N VAL A 27 -27.91 27.62 24.16
CA VAL A 27 -27.17 26.50 23.54
C VAL A 27 -28.11 25.45 22.94
N GLU A 28 -29.31 25.30 23.49
CA GLU A 28 -30.31 24.33 23.01
C GLU A 28 -31.03 24.80 21.73
N GLU A 29 -31.19 26.11 21.53
CA GLU A 29 -31.68 26.67 20.26
C GLU A 29 -30.62 26.54 19.16
N LEU A 30 -29.38 26.89 19.48
CA LEU A 30 -28.22 26.72 18.58
C LEU A 30 -28.06 25.26 18.13
N ARG A 31 -28.32 24.29 19.02
CA ARG A 31 -28.36 22.88 18.66
C ARG A 31 -29.42 22.56 17.60
N ARG A 32 -30.64 23.08 17.75
CA ARG A 32 -31.73 22.88 16.78
C ARG A 32 -31.41 23.52 15.43
N TYR A 33 -30.80 24.70 15.44
CA TYR A 33 -30.28 25.34 14.22
C TYR A 33 -29.21 24.47 13.55
N PHE A 34 -28.25 23.93 14.32
CA PHE A 34 -27.24 23.02 13.80
C PHE A 34 -27.85 21.77 13.15
N GLU A 35 -28.80 21.11 13.83
CA GLU A 35 -29.52 19.94 13.31
C GLU A 35 -30.31 20.26 12.03
N ARG A 36 -30.88 21.47 11.92
CA ARG A 36 -31.54 21.93 10.69
C ARG A 36 -30.55 22.15 9.54
N VAL A 37 -29.39 22.76 9.78
CA VAL A 37 -28.34 22.93 8.76
C VAL A 37 -27.76 21.57 8.32
N GLN A 38 -27.62 20.59 9.22
CA GLN A 38 -27.24 19.22 8.83
C GLN A 38 -28.30 18.54 7.95
N THR A 39 -29.58 18.90 8.13
CA THR A 39 -30.66 18.42 7.26
C THR A 39 -30.55 19.03 5.86
N LEU A 40 -30.37 20.35 5.75
CA LEU A 40 -30.15 21.04 4.48
C LEU A 40 -28.93 20.50 3.73
N LYS A 41 -27.82 20.22 4.44
CA LYS A 41 -26.60 19.61 3.85
C LYS A 41 -26.86 18.25 3.18
N ARG A 42 -27.81 17.47 3.68
CA ARG A 42 -28.20 16.18 3.07
C ARG A 42 -29.16 16.36 1.89
N SER A 43 -30.02 17.38 1.94
CA SER A 43 -31.00 17.66 0.88
C SER A 43 -30.38 18.33 -0.36
N TYR A 44 -29.31 19.10 -0.18
CA TYR A 44 -28.65 19.87 -1.25
C TYR A 44 -27.20 19.42 -1.49
N GLY A 45 -26.97 18.10 -1.42
CA GLY A 45 -25.64 17.48 -1.44
C GLY A 45 -24.78 17.75 -2.68
N GLU A 46 -25.38 18.18 -3.80
CA GLU A 46 -24.70 18.41 -5.08
C GLU A 46 -24.41 19.91 -5.37
N ASP A 47 -24.87 20.85 -4.53
CA ASP A 47 -24.73 22.29 -4.76
C ASP A 47 -23.56 22.89 -3.95
N PHE A 48 -22.46 23.21 -4.64
CA PHE A 48 -21.24 23.74 -4.05
C PHE A 48 -21.43 25.08 -3.33
N ASP A 49 -22.22 26.00 -3.90
CA ASP A 49 -22.42 27.34 -3.30
C ASP A 49 -23.26 27.22 -2.03
N THR A 50 -24.26 26.34 -2.04
CA THR A 50 -25.03 25.98 -0.83
C THR A 50 -24.14 25.30 0.22
N HIS A 51 -23.18 24.43 -0.15
CA HIS A 51 -22.23 23.83 0.81
C HIS A 51 -21.30 24.86 1.46
N LEU A 52 -20.81 25.85 0.69
CA LEU A 52 -19.96 26.91 1.22
C LEU A 52 -20.71 27.72 2.28
N PHE A 53 -21.93 28.16 1.98
CA PHE A 53 -22.76 28.91 2.92
C PHE A 53 -23.19 28.06 4.13
N ILE A 54 -23.45 26.76 3.94
CA ILE A 54 -23.67 25.80 5.04
C ILE A 54 -22.48 25.75 6.01
N ALA A 55 -21.24 25.80 5.51
CA ALA A 55 -20.05 25.76 6.35
C ALA A 55 -19.93 27.03 7.20
N GLU A 56 -20.13 28.21 6.61
CA GLU A 56 -20.13 29.49 7.33
C GLU A 56 -21.18 29.53 8.45
N VAL A 57 -22.42 29.12 8.16
CA VAL A 57 -23.50 29.09 9.16
C VAL A 57 -23.21 28.06 10.27
N GLN A 58 -22.58 26.92 9.95
CA GLN A 58 -22.17 25.94 10.97
C GLN A 58 -21.08 26.48 11.90
N GLU A 59 -20.06 27.14 11.36
CA GLU A 59 -18.99 27.75 12.15
C GLU A 59 -19.54 28.82 13.12
N GLU A 60 -20.41 29.70 12.62
CA GLU A 60 -21.01 30.76 13.42
C GLU A 60 -21.92 30.23 14.55
N ILE A 61 -22.70 29.17 14.30
CA ILE A 61 -23.47 28.47 15.35
C ILE A 61 -22.55 27.90 16.43
N ILE A 62 -21.42 27.28 16.04
CA ILE A 62 -20.44 26.67 16.96
C ILE A 62 -19.74 27.75 17.79
N GLU A 63 -19.32 28.85 17.17
CA GLU A 63 -18.66 29.96 17.87
C GLU A 63 -19.61 30.61 18.89
N ARG A 64 -20.86 30.87 18.50
CA ARG A 64 -21.89 31.38 19.41
C ARG A 64 -22.15 30.42 20.57
N ALA A 65 -22.21 29.12 20.32
CA ALA A 65 -22.38 28.11 21.36
C ALA A 65 -21.20 28.06 22.33
N ARG A 66 -19.96 28.25 21.84
CA ARG A 66 -18.74 28.36 22.66
C ARG A 66 -18.80 29.59 23.57
N MET A 67 -19.10 30.77 23.02
CA MET A 67 -19.26 32.01 23.78
C MET A 67 -20.32 31.90 24.89
N LEU A 68 -21.46 31.26 24.61
CA LEU A 68 -22.51 31.07 25.62
C LEU A 68 -22.11 30.09 26.73
N ARG A 69 -21.37 29.02 26.42
CA ARG A 69 -20.84 28.08 27.43
C ARG A 69 -19.79 28.73 28.33
N GLU A 70 -18.89 29.54 27.74
CA GLU A 70 -17.90 30.31 28.49
C GLU A 70 -18.57 31.33 29.43
N LYS A 71 -19.60 32.04 28.96
CA LYS A 71 -20.42 32.93 29.81
C LYS A 71 -21.19 32.21 30.93
N ARG A 72 -21.52 30.93 30.76
CA ARG A 72 -22.27 30.14 31.76
C ARG A 72 -21.36 29.50 32.82
N GLY A 73 -20.04 29.56 32.65
CA GLY A 73 -19.09 28.96 33.59
C GLY A 73 -19.15 27.43 33.66
N GLU A 74 -19.62 26.76 32.60
CA GLU A 74 -19.66 25.30 32.54
C GLU A 74 -18.22 24.74 32.52
N PRO A 75 -17.82 23.88 33.48
CA PRO A 75 -16.43 23.45 33.61
C PRO A 75 -16.01 22.52 32.47
N ARG A 76 -14.79 22.73 31.94
CA ARG A 76 -14.12 21.76 31.07
C ARG A 76 -14.02 20.42 31.81
N VAL A 77 -14.66 19.38 31.27
CA VAL A 77 -14.58 18.01 31.81
C VAL A 77 -13.15 17.50 31.70
N ARG A 78 -12.39 17.63 32.79
CA ARG A 78 -11.16 16.87 33.02
C ARG A 78 -11.56 15.49 33.54
N LYS A 79 -11.25 14.43 32.80
CA LYS A 79 -11.35 13.07 33.34
C LYS A 79 -10.26 12.85 34.39
N SER A 80 -10.65 12.95 35.66
CA SER A 80 -9.91 12.33 36.76
C SER A 80 -10.00 10.80 36.64
N ALA A 81 -9.00 10.08 37.13
CA ALA A 81 -9.05 8.62 37.19
C ALA A 81 -10.12 8.18 38.20
N GLU A 82 -10.91 7.17 37.83
CA GLU A 82 -11.84 6.48 38.75
C GLU A 82 -11.27 5.11 39.10
N GLU A 83 -11.22 4.84 40.40
CA GLU A 83 -10.79 3.57 40.97
C GLU A 83 -11.78 2.44 40.63
N ASN A 84 -11.27 1.21 40.60
CA ASN A 84 -12.07 0.00 40.45
C ASN A 84 -12.25 -0.69 41.82
N PRO A 85 -13.42 -0.60 42.47
CA PRO A 85 -13.65 -1.22 43.76
C PRO A 85 -14.27 -2.61 43.62
N GLN A 86 -13.46 -3.65 43.39
CA GLN A 86 -13.83 -5.03 43.73
C GLN A 86 -12.61 -5.95 43.88
N ALA A 87 -12.10 -5.99 45.12
CA ALA A 87 -11.25 -7.08 45.60
C ALA A 87 -12.02 -7.86 46.66
N HIS A 88 -12.21 -9.16 46.45
CA HIS A 88 -12.79 -10.05 47.46
C HIS A 88 -11.96 -11.33 47.57
N LEU A 89 -11.12 -11.39 48.62
CA LEU A 89 -10.53 -12.60 49.23
C LEU A 89 -9.60 -13.43 48.30
N VAL A 90 -8.49 -14.00 48.76
CA VAL A 90 -8.26 -14.74 50.02
C VAL A 90 -6.89 -14.39 50.63
N ARG A 91 -6.77 -14.55 51.95
CA ARG A 91 -5.54 -14.37 52.76
C ARG A 91 -4.45 -15.38 52.37
N HIS A 92 -3.17 -15.05 52.57
CA HIS A 92 -2.35 -15.68 53.64
C HIS A 92 -0.96 -15.04 53.83
N SER A 93 -0.74 -14.56 55.07
CA SER A 93 0.50 -14.57 55.88
C SER A 93 1.90 -14.74 55.25
N ALA A 94 2.75 -13.75 55.51
CA ALA A 94 4.21 -13.89 55.76
C ALA A 94 4.47 -14.35 57.23
N PRO A 95 5.70 -14.68 57.71
CA PRO A 95 7.01 -14.35 57.12
C PRO A 95 8.16 -15.40 57.19
N ALA A 96 9.21 -15.10 56.41
CA ALA A 96 10.67 -15.36 56.54
C ALA A 96 11.24 -16.48 57.46
N ASN A 97 12.02 -17.39 56.86
CA ASN A 97 13.49 -17.52 57.06
C ASN A 97 14.09 -18.67 56.20
N GLY A 98 15.40 -18.60 55.87
CA GLY A 98 16.22 -19.80 55.57
C GLY A 98 16.75 -20.02 54.14
N THR A 99 17.93 -19.47 53.86
CA THR A 99 19.07 -20.07 53.11
C THR A 99 18.86 -21.12 51.99
N ALA A 100 19.21 -20.69 50.77
CA ALA A 100 20.11 -21.35 49.79
C ALA A 100 19.97 -22.85 49.45
N GLN A 101 19.52 -23.13 48.22
CA GLN A 101 20.05 -24.21 47.38
C GLN A 101 19.88 -23.86 45.89
N GLU A 102 20.85 -24.24 45.06
CA GLU A 102 20.78 -24.13 43.60
C GLU A 102 19.97 -25.32 43.05
N GLU A 103 18.95 -25.06 42.24
CA GLU A 103 18.26 -26.11 41.47
C GLU A 103 18.14 -25.71 39.99
N GLU A 104 18.74 -26.56 39.16
CA GLU A 104 18.62 -26.54 37.69
C GLU A 104 17.16 -26.55 37.26
N ARG A 105 16.77 -25.59 36.41
CA ARG A 105 15.47 -25.65 35.72
C ARG A 105 15.60 -26.35 34.39
N GLU A 106 15.26 -27.63 34.45
CA GLU A 106 14.84 -28.53 33.37
C GLU A 106 14.31 -27.78 32.13
N ALA A 107 15.03 -27.91 31.02
CA ALA A 107 14.64 -27.32 29.73
C ALA A 107 13.68 -28.28 29.00
N ALA A 108 12.56 -27.74 28.51
CA ALA A 108 11.54 -28.55 27.84
C ALA A 108 12.09 -29.32 26.63
N GLU A 109 11.81 -30.63 26.61
CA GLU A 109 12.28 -31.57 25.59
C GLU A 109 11.59 -31.31 24.23
N ILE A 110 12.39 -31.11 23.18
CA ILE A 110 11.89 -30.83 21.82
C ILE A 110 11.82 -32.13 21.02
N ALA A 111 10.65 -32.45 20.47
CA ALA A 111 10.38 -33.66 19.72
C ALA A 111 11.36 -33.89 18.53
N PRO A 112 11.81 -35.14 18.30
CA PRO A 112 12.91 -35.43 17.37
C PRO A 112 12.46 -35.71 15.94
N GLU A 113 11.97 -34.70 15.20
CA GLU A 113 11.66 -34.87 13.77
C GLU A 113 11.96 -33.64 12.87
N VAL A 114 12.94 -32.82 13.27
CA VAL A 114 13.48 -31.74 12.43
C VAL A 114 14.89 -32.11 11.95
N PRO A 115 15.17 -32.09 10.62
CA PRO A 115 16.52 -32.33 10.10
C PRO A 115 17.51 -31.26 10.60
N ARG A 116 18.33 -31.61 11.58
CA ARG A 116 19.38 -30.73 12.10
C ARG A 116 20.51 -30.64 11.06
N VAL A 117 20.54 -29.53 10.32
CA VAL A 117 21.60 -29.23 9.35
C VAL A 117 22.95 -29.16 10.09
N ASP A 118 23.92 -29.97 9.66
CA ASP A 118 25.27 -30.00 10.25
C ASP A 118 25.89 -28.59 10.26
N SER A 119 26.37 -28.16 11.43
CA SER A 119 27.02 -26.87 11.68
C SER A 119 28.18 -26.60 10.71
N LYS A 120 28.86 -27.66 10.26
CA LYS A 120 29.95 -27.59 9.27
C LYS A 120 29.47 -27.17 7.88
N THR A 121 28.21 -27.45 7.54
CA THR A 121 27.56 -27.03 6.30
C THR A 121 27.17 -25.55 6.35
N TRP A 122 26.70 -25.08 7.51
CA TRP A 122 26.29 -23.69 7.71
C TRP A 122 27.46 -22.71 7.69
N GLN A 123 28.61 -23.10 8.25
CA GLN A 123 29.86 -22.34 8.11
C GLN A 123 30.32 -22.23 6.65
N ARG A 124 30.24 -23.32 5.87
CA ARG A 124 30.59 -23.28 4.43
C ARG A 124 29.67 -22.36 3.63
N ALA A 125 28.37 -22.36 3.94
CA ALA A 125 27.40 -21.46 3.31
C ALA A 125 27.67 -19.98 3.63
N THR A 126 28.02 -19.64 4.88
CA THR A 126 28.34 -18.26 5.28
C THR A 126 29.66 -17.76 4.67
N TYR A 127 30.71 -18.59 4.61
CA TYR A 127 31.93 -18.24 3.88
C TYR A 127 31.69 -18.04 2.38
N LEU A 128 30.86 -18.87 1.75
CA LEU A 128 30.53 -18.73 0.34
C LEU A 128 29.72 -17.44 0.07
N ALA A 129 28.77 -17.10 0.94
CA ALA A 129 28.01 -15.86 0.86
C ALA A 129 28.89 -14.61 1.02
N LEU A 130 29.82 -14.60 1.98
CA LEU A 130 30.81 -13.52 2.15
C LEU A 130 31.71 -13.37 0.92
N PHE A 131 32.17 -14.49 0.33
CA PHE A 131 32.99 -14.48 -0.88
C PHE A 131 32.26 -13.89 -2.09
N PHE A 132 31.01 -14.29 -2.33
CA PHE A 132 30.19 -13.70 -3.40
C PHE A 132 29.89 -12.22 -3.16
N THR A 133 29.67 -11.81 -1.90
CA THR A 133 29.44 -10.40 -1.54
C THR A 133 30.67 -9.54 -1.86
N LEU A 134 31.87 -10.02 -1.54
CA LEU A 134 33.14 -9.35 -1.88
C LEU A 134 33.34 -9.21 -3.40
N ILE A 135 33.03 -10.25 -4.17
CA ILE A 135 33.13 -10.21 -5.64
C ILE A 135 32.14 -9.20 -6.23
N LEU A 136 30.89 -9.18 -5.74
CA LEU A 136 29.89 -8.20 -6.20
C LEU A 136 30.30 -6.76 -5.86
N PHE A 137 30.87 -6.51 -4.67
CA PHE A 137 31.42 -5.20 -4.33
C PHE A 137 32.59 -4.78 -5.24
N ALA A 138 33.52 -5.69 -5.52
CA ALA A 138 34.63 -5.42 -6.44
C ALA A 138 34.14 -5.11 -7.87
N ALA A 139 33.17 -5.89 -8.37
CA ALA A 139 32.55 -5.65 -9.67
C ALA A 139 31.79 -4.31 -9.72
N PHE A 140 31.07 -3.95 -8.64
CA PHE A 140 30.38 -2.68 -8.52
C PHE A 140 31.36 -1.48 -8.55
N PHE A 141 32.44 -1.53 -7.76
CA PHE A 141 33.48 -0.49 -7.81
C PHE A 141 34.16 -0.39 -9.18
N TYR A 142 34.40 -1.51 -9.85
CA TYR A 142 34.96 -1.53 -11.21
C TYR A 142 34.00 -0.90 -12.23
N LEU A 143 32.68 -1.16 -12.13
CA LEU A 143 31.66 -0.51 -12.96
C LEU A 143 31.57 1.00 -12.68
N VAL A 144 31.64 1.45 -11.43
CA VAL A 144 31.66 2.88 -11.09
C VAL A 144 32.92 3.57 -11.61
N GLN A 145 34.09 2.93 -11.55
CA GLN A 145 35.34 3.49 -12.10
C GLN A 145 35.33 3.56 -13.63
N THR A 146 34.77 2.56 -14.32
CA THR A 146 34.65 2.56 -15.79
C THR A 146 33.60 3.57 -16.27
N ALA A 147 32.46 3.71 -15.58
CA ALA A 147 31.48 4.76 -15.85
C ALA A 147 32.07 6.17 -15.70
N ARG A 148 32.89 6.42 -14.67
CA ARG A 148 33.60 7.71 -14.51
C ARG A 148 34.57 8.02 -15.65
N LYS A 149 35.22 7.01 -16.25
CA LYS A 149 36.08 7.20 -17.44
C LYS A 149 35.31 7.45 -18.74
N LEU A 150 34.05 7.04 -18.81
CA LEU A 150 33.21 7.20 -20.01
C LEU A 150 32.44 8.53 -20.05
N ASN A 151 32.22 9.17 -18.90
CA ASN A 151 31.46 10.42 -18.78
C ASN A 151 32.30 11.71 -18.78
N SER A 152 33.62 11.63 -18.96
CA SER A 152 34.50 12.80 -19.10
C SER A 152 34.39 13.38 -20.51
N THR A 153 33.66 14.50 -20.66
CA THR A 153 33.61 15.21 -21.95
C THR A 153 34.93 15.94 -22.24
N PRO A 154 35.33 16.14 -23.52
CA PRO A 154 36.65 16.70 -23.85
C PRO A 154 36.92 18.14 -23.37
N ASN A 155 35.90 18.88 -22.92
CA ASN A 155 36.01 20.31 -22.64
C ASN A 155 36.53 20.66 -21.23
N GLU A 156 36.55 19.74 -20.26
CA GLU A 156 37.13 20.04 -18.93
C GLU A 156 38.66 19.96 -18.91
N VAL A 157 39.26 19.09 -19.73
CA VAL A 157 40.73 18.91 -19.76
C VAL A 157 41.45 20.10 -20.42
N ALA A 158 40.81 20.74 -21.40
CA ALA A 158 41.36 21.92 -22.08
C ALA A 158 41.40 23.19 -21.20
N GLY A 159 40.53 23.29 -20.19
CA GLY A 159 40.50 24.42 -19.26
C GLY A 159 41.69 24.41 -18.29
N GLN A 160 41.98 23.26 -17.68
CA GLN A 160 43.01 23.15 -16.65
C GLN A 160 44.44 23.28 -17.20
N GLN A 161 44.71 22.82 -18.43
CA GLN A 161 46.04 22.97 -19.04
C GLN A 161 46.39 24.42 -19.42
N LYS A 162 45.42 25.29 -19.71
CA LYS A 162 45.69 26.71 -20.01
C LYS A 162 46.04 27.55 -18.79
N GLN A 163 45.62 27.17 -17.59
CA GLN A 163 45.94 27.91 -16.36
C GLN A 163 47.28 27.48 -15.73
N GLN A 164 47.73 26.23 -15.92
CA GLN A 164 49.08 25.82 -15.49
C GLN A 164 50.20 26.33 -16.41
N ALA A 165 49.95 26.48 -17.72
CA ALA A 165 50.95 27.04 -18.64
C ALA A 165 51.28 28.52 -18.38
N ALA A 166 50.34 29.30 -17.84
CA ALA A 166 50.52 30.74 -17.57
C ALA A 166 51.40 31.04 -16.36
N ASN A 167 51.66 30.07 -15.47
CA ASN A 167 52.36 30.29 -14.20
C ASN A 167 53.84 29.82 -14.20
N ALA A 168 54.35 29.36 -15.35
CA ALA A 168 55.68 28.75 -15.47
C ALA A 168 56.81 29.70 -15.93
N GLN A 169 56.53 30.99 -16.13
CA GLN A 169 57.47 31.94 -16.76
C GLN A 169 57.60 33.27 -16.00
N ARG A 170 58.21 33.22 -14.81
CA ARG A 170 59.04 34.31 -14.26
C ARG A 170 60.30 33.70 -13.61
N PRO A 171 61.51 34.23 -13.87
CA PRO A 171 62.73 33.72 -13.27
C PRO A 171 62.82 34.07 -11.77
N PRO A 172 63.55 33.29 -10.96
CA PRO A 172 63.71 33.57 -9.55
C PRO A 172 64.65 34.77 -9.35
N VAL A 173 64.21 35.73 -8.53
CA VAL A 173 65.10 36.74 -7.94
C VAL A 173 65.22 36.44 -6.45
N GLU A 174 66.42 36.09 -6.04
CA GLU A 174 66.80 35.84 -4.66
C GLU A 174 67.03 37.16 -3.92
N VAL A 175 66.18 37.49 -2.94
CA VAL A 175 66.48 38.52 -1.93
C VAL A 175 66.04 38.06 -0.55
N ALA A 176 66.98 38.23 0.39
CA ALA A 176 66.95 37.93 1.82
C ALA A 176 65.61 38.02 2.58
N ALA A 177 65.48 37.14 3.57
CA ALA A 177 64.47 37.22 4.61
C ALA A 177 64.64 38.49 5.46
N ASN A 178 63.53 39.16 5.77
CA ASN A 178 63.45 40.19 6.80
C ASN A 178 62.12 40.00 7.58
N PRO A 179 62.14 39.82 8.91
CA PRO A 179 60.94 39.45 9.67
C PRO A 179 60.21 40.69 10.21
N SER A 180 59.49 41.40 9.34
CA SER A 180 58.42 42.33 9.73
C SER A 180 57.60 42.72 8.52
N ASP A 181 56.41 42.13 8.41
CA ASP A 181 55.16 42.84 8.11
C ASP A 181 54.01 41.82 8.23
N ALA A 182 53.51 41.69 9.45
CA ALA A 182 52.24 41.04 9.69
C ALA A 182 51.15 41.93 9.11
N ASN A 183 50.76 41.65 7.85
CA ASN A 183 49.60 42.28 7.24
C ASN A 183 48.39 42.06 8.17
N PRO A 184 47.82 43.12 8.78
CA PRO A 184 46.73 42.93 9.74
C PRO A 184 45.55 42.35 8.98
N ALA A 185 45.11 41.16 9.39
CA ALA A 185 43.93 40.53 8.82
C ALA A 185 42.76 41.52 8.91
N ILE A 186 42.23 41.95 7.76
CA ILE A 186 41.03 42.79 7.70
C ILE A 186 39.95 42.02 8.47
N PRO A 187 39.32 42.62 9.51
CA PRO A 187 38.32 41.92 10.29
C PRO A 187 37.18 41.52 9.36
N ALA A 188 37.01 40.21 9.18
CA ALA A 188 36.05 39.67 8.23
C ALA A 188 34.64 39.97 8.74
N ALA A 189 33.85 40.67 7.91
CA ALA A 189 32.51 41.12 8.27
C ALA A 189 31.61 39.94 8.67
N PRO A 190 30.71 40.13 9.65
CA PRO A 190 29.84 39.06 10.10
C PRO A 190 28.89 38.59 8.98
N ALA A 191 28.68 37.28 8.92
CA ALA A 191 27.89 36.63 7.87
C ALA A 191 26.76 35.77 8.46
N VAL A 192 25.71 35.54 7.68
CA VAL A 192 24.66 34.56 7.98
C VAL A 192 24.62 33.53 6.86
N ARG A 193 24.61 32.25 7.22
CA ARG A 193 24.42 31.13 6.31
C ARG A 193 23.17 30.37 6.72
N LEU A 194 22.30 30.05 5.77
CA LEU A 194 21.09 29.26 5.99
C LEU A 194 21.11 28.06 5.05
N TYR A 195 20.91 26.87 5.62
CA TYR A 195 20.82 25.59 4.92
C TYR A 195 19.47 24.94 5.23
N THR A 196 18.72 24.53 4.20
CA THR A 196 17.38 23.98 4.37
C THR A 196 16.98 22.96 3.30
N ASP A 197 16.18 21.98 3.70
CA ASP A 197 15.56 21.00 2.80
C ASP A 197 14.13 21.39 2.36
N LEU A 198 13.66 22.58 2.76
CA LEU A 198 12.34 23.15 2.46
C LEU A 198 12.20 23.62 0.99
N VAL A 199 12.68 22.83 0.03
CA VAL A 199 12.69 23.15 -1.40
C VAL A 199 11.58 22.35 -2.12
N PRO A 200 10.70 22.98 -2.92
CA PRO A 200 10.58 24.43 -3.14
C PRO A 200 10.03 25.16 -1.91
N GLY A 201 10.53 26.37 -1.71
CA GLY A 201 10.18 27.25 -0.61
C GLY A 201 10.84 28.61 -0.76
N ASN A 202 10.62 29.45 0.25
CA ASN A 202 10.84 30.88 0.19
C ASN A 202 11.48 31.41 1.47
N VAL A 203 12.10 32.58 1.36
CA VAL A 203 12.73 33.30 2.46
C VAL A 203 12.40 34.79 2.38
N SER A 204 12.19 35.41 3.53
CA SER A 204 12.06 36.87 3.67
C SER A 204 12.98 37.34 4.80
N ILE A 205 13.57 38.52 4.59
CA ILE A 205 14.54 39.15 5.49
C ILE A 205 13.93 40.49 5.92
N ASP A 206 13.86 40.75 7.22
CA ASP A 206 13.33 42.00 7.80
C ASP A 206 11.91 42.39 7.37
N ASN A 207 11.11 41.39 6.98
CA ASN A 207 9.78 41.53 6.39
C ASN A 207 9.77 42.27 5.03
N ALA A 208 10.91 42.32 4.33
CA ALA A 208 10.98 42.66 2.92
C ALA A 208 10.33 41.56 2.03
N ASP A 209 10.27 41.82 0.73
CA ASP A 209 9.66 40.93 -0.25
C ASP A 209 10.21 39.50 -0.18
N VAL A 210 9.30 38.56 -0.46
CA VAL A 210 9.56 37.12 -0.36
C VAL A 210 10.38 36.66 -1.58
N VAL A 211 11.51 36.01 -1.34
CA VAL A 211 12.45 35.50 -2.36
C VAL A 211 12.40 33.98 -2.39
N ASP A 212 12.48 33.36 -3.57
CA ASP A 212 12.59 31.91 -3.69
C ASP A 212 13.96 31.40 -3.19
N LEU A 213 13.95 30.30 -2.42
CA LEU A 213 15.17 29.59 -2.02
C LEU A 213 15.77 28.86 -3.23
N LYS A 214 17.06 29.09 -3.48
CA LYS A 214 17.83 28.38 -4.50
C LYS A 214 18.69 27.32 -3.84
N ASP A 215 18.61 26.09 -4.35
CA ASP A 215 19.42 24.94 -3.92
C ASP A 215 19.43 24.63 -2.41
N GLY A 216 18.45 25.17 -1.66
CA GLY A 216 18.36 25.04 -0.21
C GLY A 216 19.37 25.89 0.57
N GLU A 217 20.07 26.84 -0.07
CA GLU A 217 21.07 27.69 0.58
C GLU A 217 20.73 29.19 0.46
N LEU A 218 21.06 29.96 1.50
CA LEU A 218 21.13 31.42 1.46
C LEU A 218 22.37 31.87 2.24
N VAL A 219 23.23 32.67 1.60
CA VAL A 219 24.37 33.32 2.25
C VAL A 219 24.17 34.83 2.20
N LEU A 220 24.13 35.45 3.38
CA LEU A 220 24.04 36.90 3.55
C LEU A 220 25.37 37.44 4.08
N ASN A 221 25.99 38.30 3.29
CA ASN A 221 27.19 39.04 3.66
C ASN A 221 26.83 40.53 3.77
N ASN A 222 27.54 41.28 4.62
CA ASN A 222 27.40 42.74 4.76
C ASN A 222 26.00 43.22 5.21
N LEU A 223 25.31 42.43 6.04
CA LEU A 223 24.16 42.91 6.80
C LEU A 223 24.58 44.10 7.68
N GLN A 224 23.68 45.06 7.86
CA GLN A 224 23.98 46.27 8.63
C GLN A 224 24.06 45.95 10.14
N PRO A 225 24.71 46.79 10.95
CA PRO A 225 24.61 46.66 12.41
C PRO A 225 23.17 46.89 12.89
N GLY A 226 22.72 46.08 13.86
CA GLY A 226 21.38 46.15 14.44
C GLY A 226 20.62 44.82 14.41
N ARG A 227 19.32 44.90 14.71
CA ARG A 227 18.42 43.74 14.77
C ARG A 227 17.90 43.37 13.40
N HIS A 228 18.03 42.09 13.08
CA HIS A 228 17.48 41.46 11.89
C HIS A 228 16.52 40.31 12.23
N SER A 229 15.71 39.94 11.25
CA SER A 229 14.80 38.80 11.30
C SER A 229 14.77 38.07 9.96
N ILE A 230 14.68 36.75 10.01
CA ILE A 230 14.52 35.91 8.81
C ILE A 230 13.34 34.98 9.04
N ARG A 231 12.46 34.87 8.04
CA ARG A 231 11.39 33.87 7.96
C ARG A 231 11.61 33.01 6.72
N VAL A 232 11.60 31.70 6.93
CA VAL A 232 11.77 30.63 5.95
C VAL A 232 10.46 29.83 5.91
N SER A 233 9.91 29.58 4.74
CA SER A 233 8.62 28.89 4.56
C SER A 233 8.67 27.97 3.36
N GLY A 234 8.24 26.72 3.50
CA GLY A 234 8.18 25.78 2.38
C GLY A 234 7.20 24.65 2.65
N ARG A 235 7.09 23.71 1.69
CA ARG A 235 6.10 22.63 1.78
C ARG A 235 6.26 21.72 3.02
N GLY A 236 7.47 21.60 3.55
CA GLY A 236 7.77 20.81 4.76
C GLY A 236 7.38 21.50 6.07
N GLY A 237 7.24 22.83 6.08
CA GLY A 237 7.01 23.64 7.28
C GLY A 237 7.70 25.00 7.22
N ASP A 238 7.75 25.68 8.36
CA ASP A 238 8.13 27.10 8.47
C ASP A 238 9.04 27.35 9.67
N ALA A 239 10.00 28.25 9.54
CA ALA A 239 10.85 28.75 10.62
C ALA A 239 10.96 30.27 10.59
N ALA A 240 11.02 30.91 11.76
CA ALA A 240 11.31 32.32 11.91
C ALA A 240 12.26 32.55 13.10
N PHE A 241 13.25 33.42 12.91
CA PHE A 241 14.22 33.75 13.94
C PHE A 241 14.67 35.20 13.84
N SER A 242 15.28 35.70 14.92
CA SER A 242 15.84 37.05 14.98
C SER A 242 17.23 37.02 15.57
N PHE A 243 18.08 37.95 15.16
CA PHE A 243 19.46 38.09 15.62
C PHE A 243 19.87 39.56 15.61
N ASP A 244 20.96 39.87 16.31
CA ASP A 244 21.54 41.20 16.43
C ASP A 244 22.98 41.18 15.90
N ILE A 245 23.35 42.15 15.06
CA ILE A 245 24.72 42.33 14.57
C ILE A 245 25.34 43.55 15.27
N ALA A 246 26.41 43.30 16.03
CA ALA A 246 27.15 44.33 16.75
C ALA A 246 28.63 44.31 16.34
N GLY A 247 29.03 45.26 15.48
CA GLY A 247 30.43 45.42 15.07
C GLY A 247 30.98 44.21 14.30
N GLN A 248 32.09 43.65 14.80
CA GLN A 248 32.80 42.50 14.22
C GLN A 248 32.68 41.24 15.12
N SER A 249 31.52 41.10 15.78
CA SER A 249 31.17 39.93 16.58
C SER A 249 30.17 39.04 15.86
N ALA A 250 30.11 37.75 16.22
CA ALA A 250 29.16 36.82 15.60
C ALA A 250 27.70 37.25 15.88
N PRO A 251 26.77 37.05 14.91
CA PRO A 251 25.40 37.52 15.05
C PRO A 251 24.68 36.86 16.24
N ARG A 252 24.29 37.68 17.23
CA ARG A 252 23.69 37.22 18.47
C ARG A 252 22.21 36.89 18.28
N VAL A 253 21.86 35.61 18.27
CA VAL A 253 20.47 35.15 18.21
C VAL A 253 19.63 35.70 19.38
N ILE A 254 18.42 36.17 19.09
CA ILE A 254 17.47 36.77 20.01
C ILE A 254 16.30 35.82 20.25
N GLY A 255 16.28 35.17 21.42
CA GLY A 255 15.26 34.18 21.78
C GLY A 255 15.40 32.85 21.04
N ALA A 256 14.47 31.93 21.29
CA ALA A 256 14.39 30.68 20.54
C ALA A 256 13.75 30.89 19.16
N PRO A 257 14.16 30.16 18.11
CA PRO A 257 13.49 30.19 16.82
C PRO A 257 12.05 29.67 16.95
N VAL A 258 11.11 30.34 16.28
CA VAL A 258 9.72 29.88 16.14
C VAL A 258 9.66 28.97 14.93
N ALA A 259 9.13 27.76 15.07
CA ALA A 259 9.17 26.75 14.01
C ALA A 259 7.93 25.83 14.04
N SER A 260 7.51 25.38 12.86
CA SER A 260 6.35 24.51 12.63
C SER A 260 6.74 23.39 11.66
N ASN A 261 6.66 22.13 12.09
CA ASN A 261 7.10 20.93 11.35
C ASN A 261 8.57 20.95 10.87
N VAL A 262 9.43 21.74 11.52
CA VAL A 262 10.86 21.84 11.20
C VAL A 262 11.70 21.91 12.46
N LEU A 263 12.92 21.38 12.37
CA LEU A 263 13.98 21.56 13.34
C LEU A 263 14.86 22.72 12.86
N ALA A 264 14.87 23.80 13.63
CA ALA A 264 15.76 24.93 13.47
C ALA A 264 16.95 24.81 14.44
N VAL A 265 18.17 24.82 13.93
CA VAL A 265 19.42 24.83 14.72
C VAL A 265 20.26 26.01 14.27
N LEU A 266 20.46 26.97 15.16
CA LEU A 266 21.19 28.21 14.92
C LEU A 266 22.50 28.16 15.71
N VAL A 267 23.63 28.30 15.02
CA VAL A 267 24.98 28.24 15.61
C VAL A 267 25.71 29.55 15.30
N SER A 268 25.87 30.39 16.31
CA SER A 268 26.67 31.62 16.26
C SER A 268 28.12 31.29 16.62
N GLU A 269 29.02 31.24 15.65
CA GLU A 269 30.43 30.82 15.78
C GLU A 269 31.39 32.01 15.66
N GLN A 270 32.36 32.09 16.57
CA GLN A 270 33.48 33.03 16.49
C GLN A 270 34.70 32.46 17.20
N GLY A 271 35.81 32.31 16.49
CA GLY A 271 37.12 32.01 17.08
C GLY A 271 37.20 30.64 17.75
N GLY A 272 36.49 29.64 17.23
CA GLY A 272 36.49 28.29 17.79
C GLY A 272 35.65 28.12 19.06
N GLN A 273 34.77 29.08 19.35
CA GLN A 273 33.66 28.97 20.30
C GLN A 273 32.36 29.23 19.55
N ALA A 274 31.28 28.58 19.97
CA ALA A 274 29.95 28.85 19.41
C ALA A 274 28.84 28.84 20.45
N ARG A 275 27.73 29.52 20.14
CA ARG A 275 26.48 29.41 20.88
C ARG A 275 25.40 28.80 19.99
N LEU A 276 24.87 27.65 20.40
CA LEU A 276 23.80 26.94 19.72
C LEU A 276 22.44 27.26 20.34
N ILE A 277 21.46 27.65 19.54
CA ILE A 277 20.05 27.82 19.93
C ILE A 277 19.18 26.99 18.98
N THR A 278 18.13 26.35 19.51
CA THR A 278 17.23 25.49 18.73
C THR A 278 15.80 25.53 19.28
N ASN A 279 14.80 25.18 18.46
CA ASN A 279 13.43 24.93 18.93
C ASN A 279 13.27 23.56 19.61
N ALA A 280 14.25 22.66 19.50
CA ALA A 280 14.28 21.40 20.24
C ALA A 280 14.65 21.63 21.72
N ASN A 281 13.65 22.02 22.52
CA ASN A 281 13.81 22.21 23.96
C ASN A 281 14.30 20.92 24.64
N ASN A 282 15.24 21.06 25.58
CA ASN A 282 15.84 19.97 26.36
C ASN A 282 16.47 18.86 25.47
N SER A 283 16.97 19.21 24.28
CA SER A 283 17.65 18.27 23.40
C SER A 283 19.10 18.06 23.83
N GLN A 284 19.61 16.84 23.70
CA GLN A 284 21.02 16.55 23.94
C GLN A 284 21.82 16.84 22.66
N VAL A 285 22.91 17.60 22.80
CA VAL A 285 23.83 17.93 21.70
C VAL A 285 25.09 17.08 21.82
N LEU A 286 25.55 16.57 20.68
CA LEU A 286 26.85 15.94 20.53
C LEU A 286 27.67 16.68 19.48
N VAL A 287 28.97 16.78 19.71
CA VAL A 287 29.99 17.29 18.78
C VAL A 287 31.02 16.19 18.57
N ASP A 288 31.26 15.80 17.33
CA ASP A 288 32.18 14.71 16.93
C ASP A 288 31.91 13.39 17.69
N GLY A 289 30.62 13.10 17.93
CA GLY A 289 30.16 11.93 18.68
C GLY A 289 30.33 12.01 20.20
N LYS A 290 30.86 13.10 20.76
CA LYS A 290 30.99 13.35 22.21
C LYS A 290 29.84 14.22 22.70
N ALA A 291 29.30 13.95 23.89
CA ALA A 291 28.25 14.79 24.49
C ALA A 291 28.79 16.18 24.83
N ALA A 292 28.18 17.23 24.27
CA ALA A 292 28.53 18.63 24.53
C ALA A 292 27.66 19.27 25.62
N GLY A 293 26.39 18.86 25.72
CA GLY A 293 25.46 19.36 26.74
C GLY A 293 24.00 19.23 26.31
N ALA A 294 23.07 19.74 27.12
CA ALA A 294 21.65 19.83 26.77
C ALA A 294 21.26 21.28 26.45
N THR A 295 20.32 21.49 25.52
CA THR A 295 19.84 22.82 25.14
C THR A 295 18.82 23.37 26.12
N GLY A 296 19.20 24.44 26.83
CA GLY A 296 18.29 25.23 27.66
C GLY A 296 17.57 26.33 26.86
N ALA A 297 16.75 27.13 27.54
CA ALA A 297 16.07 28.29 26.94
C ALA A 297 17.06 29.35 26.41
N ASP A 298 18.22 29.46 27.03
CA ASP A 298 19.34 30.31 26.59
C ASP A 298 20.29 29.61 25.58
N GLY A 299 19.90 28.44 25.07
CA GLY A 299 20.73 27.62 24.19
C GLY A 299 21.80 26.83 24.94
N LEU A 300 22.91 26.53 24.25
CA LEU A 300 24.07 25.80 24.73
C LEU A 300 25.35 26.48 24.21
N THR A 301 26.34 26.68 25.09
CA THR A 301 27.69 27.09 24.68
C THR A 301 28.49 25.85 24.25
N LEU A 302 29.11 25.93 23.09
CA LEU A 302 30.05 24.94 22.55
C LEU A 302 31.46 25.53 22.65
N GLU A 303 32.28 24.97 23.53
CA GLU A 303 33.65 25.40 23.76
C GLU A 303 34.65 24.48 23.04
N ASN A 304 35.86 25.00 22.76
CA ASN A 304 37.00 24.23 22.25
C ASN A 304 36.74 23.51 20.90
N LEU A 305 35.98 24.14 20.00
CA LEU A 305 35.82 23.67 18.62
C LEU A 305 37.15 23.77 17.87
N GLY A 306 37.83 24.92 17.98
CA GLY A 306 39.06 25.20 17.25
C GLY A 306 38.78 25.65 15.83
N THR A 307 39.51 25.10 14.84
CA THR A 307 39.50 25.58 13.44
C THR A 307 39.24 24.47 12.41
N ALA A 308 38.46 23.46 12.79
CA ALA A 308 38.10 22.32 11.95
C ALA A 308 36.59 22.25 11.74
N ASP A 309 36.15 21.51 10.72
CA ASP A 309 34.73 21.20 10.53
C ASP A 309 34.31 20.12 11.53
N HIS A 310 33.13 20.28 12.13
CA HIS A 310 32.62 19.41 13.19
C HIS A 310 31.33 18.69 12.80
N ASP A 311 31.18 17.48 13.33
CA ASP A 311 29.92 16.74 13.28
C ASP A 311 29.01 17.16 14.43
N LEU A 312 27.98 17.95 14.13
CA LEU A 312 27.01 18.42 15.11
C LEU A 312 25.76 17.53 15.06
N GLN A 313 25.31 17.06 16.22
CA GLN A 313 24.11 16.23 16.33
C GLN A 313 23.19 16.75 17.43
N VAL A 314 21.90 16.80 17.14
CA VAL A 314 20.83 17.22 18.06
C VAL A 314 19.89 16.03 18.27
N MET A 315 19.68 15.64 19.53
CA MET A 315 18.91 14.46 19.91
C MET A 315 17.71 14.81 20.80
N GLN A 316 16.52 14.38 20.41
CA GLN A 316 15.28 14.56 21.18
C GLN A 316 14.56 13.20 21.33
N GLY A 317 14.75 12.54 22.47
CA GLY A 317 14.26 11.18 22.69
C GLY A 317 14.98 10.18 21.77
N LYS A 318 14.23 9.51 20.88
CA LYS A 318 14.78 8.60 19.87
C LYS A 318 15.24 9.31 18.59
N ASP A 319 14.78 10.54 18.37
CA ASP A 319 15.09 11.31 17.17
C ASP A 319 16.50 11.91 17.25
N ARG A 320 17.22 11.91 16.13
CA ARG A 320 18.63 12.30 16.04
C ARG A 320 18.87 12.95 14.68
N GLN A 321 19.08 14.26 14.71
CA GLN A 321 19.37 15.05 13.51
C GLN A 321 20.85 15.42 13.47
N ARG A 322 21.44 15.32 12.28
CA ARG A 322 22.88 15.47 12.03
C ARG A 322 23.15 16.65 11.10
N PHE A 323 24.19 17.42 11.40
CA PHE A 323 24.59 18.64 10.70
C PHE A 323 26.13 18.69 10.62
N VAL A 324 26.66 19.33 9.58
CA VAL A 324 28.11 19.60 9.46
C VAL A 324 28.32 21.07 9.77
N LEU A 325 28.95 21.37 10.90
CA LEU A 325 29.33 22.71 11.30
C LEU A 325 30.70 23.03 10.69
N THR A 326 30.68 23.71 9.55
CA THR A 326 31.91 24.19 8.90
C THR A 326 32.51 25.35 9.66
N TYR A 327 33.83 25.29 9.92
CA TYR A 327 34.54 26.37 10.60
C TYR A 327 34.70 27.60 9.69
N THR A 328 34.54 28.79 10.26
CA THR A 328 34.72 30.05 9.54
C THR A 328 35.68 31.01 10.26
N PRO A 329 36.71 31.55 9.59
CA PRO A 329 37.53 32.62 10.16
C PRO A 329 36.75 33.94 10.40
N ALA A 330 35.62 34.11 9.72
CA ALA A 330 34.71 35.24 9.90
C ALA A 330 33.64 34.90 10.95
N PRO A 331 33.22 35.85 11.81
CA PRO A 331 32.15 35.61 12.78
C PRO A 331 30.84 35.28 12.05
N THR A 332 30.29 34.07 12.22
CA THR A 332 29.21 33.57 11.36
C THR A 332 28.05 33.03 12.19
N LEU A 333 26.82 33.35 11.78
CA LEU A 333 25.62 32.64 12.22
C LEU A 333 25.23 31.62 11.16
N THR A 334 25.46 30.34 11.43
CA THR A 334 25.02 29.25 10.57
C THR A 334 23.71 28.68 11.08
N VAL A 335 22.72 28.59 10.18
CA VAL A 335 21.34 28.20 10.47
C VAL A 335 20.98 26.99 9.65
N TYR A 336 20.53 25.93 10.31
CA TYR A 336 19.97 24.75 9.65
C TYR A 336 18.46 24.72 9.92
N VAL A 337 17.66 24.64 8.87
CA VAL A 337 16.20 24.44 8.96
C VAL A 337 15.85 23.17 8.20
N LYS A 338 15.69 22.06 8.93
CA LYS A 338 15.34 20.76 8.34
C LYS A 338 13.89 20.39 8.60
N SER A 339 13.28 19.72 7.64
CA SER A 339 11.94 19.15 7.74
C SER A 339 11.91 18.13 8.87
N ASP A 340 11.06 18.41 9.86
CA ASP A 340 10.86 17.60 11.06
C ASP A 340 9.35 17.45 11.30
N PRO A 341 8.65 16.69 10.42
CA PRO A 341 7.20 16.61 10.48
C PRO A 341 6.77 15.96 11.79
N ASN A 342 5.89 16.64 12.53
CA ASN A 342 5.32 16.10 13.77
C ASN A 342 4.23 15.05 13.45
N ALA A 343 4.68 13.95 12.85
CA ALA A 343 3.88 12.91 12.22
C ALA A 343 4.52 11.53 12.43
N GLY A 344 3.69 10.50 12.32
CA GLY A 344 4.10 9.09 12.21
C GLY A 344 3.43 8.44 11.00
N THR A 345 3.62 7.14 10.82
CA THR A 345 2.96 6.37 9.76
C THR A 345 2.00 5.35 10.35
N VAL A 346 0.75 5.33 9.89
CA VAL A 346 -0.16 4.21 10.13
C VAL A 346 -0.02 3.21 8.99
N VAL A 347 0.19 1.95 9.32
CA VAL A 347 0.19 0.82 8.39
C VAL A 347 -1.12 0.05 8.55
N VAL A 348 -2.03 0.24 7.60
CA VAL A 348 -3.32 -0.45 7.57
C VAL A 348 -3.15 -1.74 6.78
N MET A 349 -3.30 -2.88 7.43
CA MET A 349 -3.13 -4.22 6.85
C MET A 349 -4.51 -4.88 6.72
N VAL A 350 -4.90 -5.24 5.50
CA VAL A 350 -6.25 -5.79 5.20
C VAL A 350 -6.14 -7.16 4.51
N GLY A 351 -4.96 -7.51 3.98
CA GLY A 351 -4.71 -8.78 3.29
C GLY A 351 -5.28 -8.87 1.86
N VAL A 352 -6.00 -7.84 1.40
CA VAL A 352 -6.53 -7.75 0.02
C VAL A 352 -6.30 -6.36 -0.58
N ASP A 353 -6.22 -6.31 -1.90
CA ASP A 353 -6.05 -5.07 -2.67
C ASP A 353 -7.38 -4.36 -2.91
N GLY A 354 -7.33 -3.05 -3.13
CA GLY A 354 -8.50 -2.24 -3.46
C GLY A 354 -9.55 -2.19 -2.35
N ALA A 355 -9.16 -2.29 -1.08
CA ALA A 355 -10.01 -1.92 0.05
C ALA A 355 -9.90 -0.40 0.27
N GLU A 356 -11.03 0.26 0.45
CA GLU A 356 -11.10 1.66 0.87
C GLU A 356 -10.72 1.77 2.34
N VAL A 357 -10.06 2.87 2.70
CA VAL A 357 -9.66 3.17 4.09
C VAL A 357 -10.23 4.52 4.48
N TYR A 358 -10.85 4.61 5.65
CA TYR A 358 -11.42 5.82 6.20
C TYR A 358 -10.69 6.19 7.50
N ILE A 359 -10.46 7.48 7.70
CA ILE A 359 -9.71 8.03 8.84
C ILE A 359 -10.60 9.08 9.50
N ASN A 360 -11.05 8.80 10.72
CA ASN A 360 -12.09 9.60 11.40
C ASN A 360 -13.31 9.82 10.49
N ASP A 361 -13.80 8.72 9.90
CA ASP A 361 -14.92 8.64 8.94
C ASP A 361 -14.74 9.39 7.60
N ALA A 362 -13.60 10.07 7.37
CA ALA A 362 -13.26 10.64 6.07
C ALA A 362 -12.55 9.61 5.18
N LEU A 363 -13.06 9.39 3.95
CA LEU A 363 -12.42 8.50 2.97
C LEU A 363 -11.01 9.00 2.62
N TYR A 364 -10.02 8.12 2.75
CA TYR A 364 -8.66 8.40 2.33
C TYR A 364 -8.49 8.10 0.83
N ARG A 365 -7.82 9.03 0.13
CA ARG A 365 -7.65 9.06 -1.33
C ARG A 365 -6.93 7.86 -1.99
N ARG A 366 -6.44 6.89 -1.23
CA ARG A 366 -5.76 5.69 -1.72
C ARG A 366 -6.38 4.47 -1.08
N ASN A 367 -6.53 3.42 -1.88
CA ASN A 367 -6.94 2.10 -1.44
C ASN A 367 -5.71 1.25 -1.06
N THR A 368 -5.94 0.06 -0.51
CA THR A 368 -4.87 -0.91 -0.25
C THR A 368 -4.24 -1.45 -1.54
N GLU A 369 -2.93 -1.66 -1.49
CA GLU A 369 -2.09 -2.24 -2.55
C GLU A 369 -1.16 -3.26 -1.91
N GLN A 370 -1.03 -4.45 -2.49
CA GLN A 370 -0.32 -5.59 -1.89
C GLN A 370 -0.84 -5.94 -0.48
N GLY A 371 -2.16 -5.86 -0.29
CA GLY A 371 -2.85 -6.16 0.97
C GLY A 371 -2.71 -5.11 2.08
N GLN A 372 -2.04 -3.97 1.83
CA GLN A 372 -1.74 -2.97 2.85
C GLN A 372 -1.81 -1.52 2.35
N LEU A 373 -1.80 -0.55 3.26
CA LEU A 373 -1.68 0.86 2.94
C LEU A 373 -0.90 1.61 4.03
N ARG A 374 0.09 2.41 3.61
CA ARG A 374 0.92 3.23 4.49
C ARG A 374 0.48 4.69 4.41
N ILE A 375 0.10 5.26 5.55
CA ILE A 375 -0.56 6.57 5.66
C ILE A 375 0.23 7.47 6.62
N PRO A 376 0.87 8.55 6.14
CA PRO A 376 1.48 9.53 7.02
C PRO A 376 0.39 10.37 7.70
N LEU A 377 0.38 10.41 9.03
CA LEU A 377 -0.58 11.18 9.84
C LEU A 377 0.15 12.00 10.91
N LYS A 378 -0.39 13.18 11.22
CA LYS A 378 0.10 14.01 12.35
C LYS A 378 -0.02 13.23 13.66
N VAL A 379 0.81 13.52 14.64
CA VAL A 379 0.68 12.89 15.97
C VAL A 379 -0.71 13.12 16.56
N GLY A 380 -1.30 12.08 17.16
CA GLY A 380 -2.69 12.12 17.63
C GLY A 380 -3.35 10.74 17.64
N LYS A 381 -4.65 10.71 17.99
CA LYS A 381 -5.46 9.49 17.98
C LYS A 381 -6.44 9.52 16.81
N TYR A 382 -6.55 8.39 16.13
CA TYR A 382 -7.38 8.24 14.93
C TYR A 382 -8.23 6.97 15.04
N THR A 383 -9.43 7.02 14.48
CA THR A 383 -10.25 5.84 14.20
C THR A 383 -10.06 5.47 12.74
N ILE A 384 -9.68 4.23 12.47
CA ILE A 384 -9.51 3.67 11.14
C ILE A 384 -10.68 2.73 10.87
N ARG A 385 -11.30 2.85 9.70
CA ARG A 385 -12.25 1.87 9.15
C ARG A 385 -11.77 1.42 7.79
N VAL A 386 -12.19 0.23 7.37
CA VAL A 386 -11.99 -0.26 6.00
C VAL A 386 -13.31 -0.71 5.41
N HIS A 387 -13.48 -0.51 4.11
CA HIS A 387 -14.63 -0.97 3.34
C HIS A 387 -14.15 -1.70 2.08
N LYS A 388 -14.88 -2.73 1.65
CA LYS A 388 -14.68 -3.34 0.34
C LYS A 388 -15.96 -3.98 -0.16
N ALA A 389 -16.41 -3.61 -1.36
CA ALA A 389 -17.54 -4.23 -2.03
C ALA A 389 -17.38 -5.77 -2.10
N GLY A 390 -18.44 -6.50 -1.75
CA GLY A 390 -18.44 -7.97 -1.66
C GLY A 390 -17.91 -8.53 -0.34
N PHE A 391 -17.55 -7.70 0.63
CA PHE A 391 -17.15 -8.08 1.98
C PHE A 391 -18.04 -7.42 3.04
N ILE A 392 -18.03 -7.97 4.25
CA ILE A 392 -18.65 -7.40 5.44
C ILE A 392 -17.65 -6.41 6.06
N ASP A 393 -18.11 -5.19 6.35
CA ASP A 393 -17.30 -4.17 7.02
C ASP A 393 -16.90 -4.65 8.43
N PRO A 394 -15.59 -4.70 8.75
CA PRO A 394 -15.13 -5.07 10.08
C PRO A 394 -15.31 -3.91 11.07
N PRO A 395 -15.26 -4.16 12.38
CA PRO A 395 -15.31 -3.11 13.39
C PRO A 395 -14.23 -2.03 13.18
N PRO A 396 -14.52 -0.74 13.48
CA PRO A 396 -13.50 0.31 13.49
C PRO A 396 -12.42 0.05 14.53
N GLU A 397 -11.17 0.35 14.19
CA GLU A 397 -10.02 0.24 15.10
C GLU A 397 -9.48 1.62 15.49
N GLN A 398 -8.88 1.74 16.68
CA GLN A 398 -8.25 2.98 17.15
C GLN A 398 -6.73 2.86 17.17
N VAL A 399 -6.04 3.91 16.70
CA VAL A 399 -4.58 3.97 16.65
C VAL A 399 -4.06 5.30 17.21
N GLU A 400 -3.00 5.22 18.01
CA GLU A 400 -2.24 6.39 18.49
C GLU A 400 -0.97 6.54 17.64
N VAL A 401 -0.87 7.66 16.94
CA VAL A 401 0.26 8.01 16.07
C VAL A 401 1.24 8.89 16.84
N LYS A 402 2.51 8.46 16.85
CA LYS A 402 3.63 9.12 17.54
C LYS A 402 4.68 9.60 16.54
N LYS A 403 5.44 10.63 16.92
CA LYS A 403 6.44 11.28 16.05
C LYS A 403 7.48 10.25 15.61
N ALA A 404 7.71 10.14 14.30
CA ALA A 404 8.68 9.22 13.69
C ALA A 404 8.51 7.73 14.06
N GLU A 405 7.32 7.32 14.53
CA GLU A 405 7.00 5.90 14.79
C GLU A 405 6.00 5.37 13.75
N GLU A 406 6.06 4.05 13.53
CA GLU A 406 5.06 3.32 12.75
C GLU A 406 4.08 2.62 13.69
N ALA A 407 2.79 2.81 13.45
CA ALA A 407 1.72 2.12 14.16
C ALA A 407 0.94 1.23 13.19
N ALA A 408 0.74 -0.04 13.52
CA ALA A 408 0.06 -1.00 12.65
C ALA A 408 -1.37 -1.26 13.11
N VAL A 409 -2.29 -1.40 12.16
CA VAL A 409 -3.70 -1.74 12.38
C VAL A 409 -4.07 -2.85 11.41
N GLN A 410 -4.66 -3.95 11.90
CA GLN A 410 -4.99 -5.12 11.08
C GLN A 410 -6.49 -5.37 11.03
N PHE A 411 -7.02 -5.52 9.82
CA PHE A 411 -8.40 -5.86 9.55
C PHE A 411 -8.49 -7.21 8.84
N HIS A 412 -9.49 -8.01 9.21
CA HIS A 412 -9.80 -9.28 8.57
C HIS A 412 -11.16 -9.17 7.90
N LEU A 413 -11.18 -9.13 6.57
CA LEU A 413 -12.42 -9.03 5.80
C LEU A 413 -13.08 -10.42 5.63
N GLN A 414 -14.37 -10.49 5.90
CA GLN A 414 -15.20 -11.68 5.64
C GLN A 414 -16.01 -11.46 4.36
N PRO A 415 -16.02 -12.39 3.38
CA PRO A 415 -16.86 -12.26 2.19
C PRO A 415 -18.35 -12.15 2.56
N ALA A 416 -19.06 -11.20 1.95
CA ALA A 416 -20.50 -11.08 2.11
C ALA A 416 -21.20 -12.23 1.35
N PRO A 417 -22.28 -12.85 1.91
CA PRO A 417 -23.03 -13.88 1.21
C PRO A 417 -23.63 -13.36 -0.11
N GLN A 418 -23.14 -13.88 -1.23
CA GLN A 418 -23.68 -13.59 -2.55
C GLN A 418 -24.70 -14.67 -2.92
N ILE A 419 -25.98 -14.37 -2.73
CA ILE A 419 -27.11 -15.24 -3.07
C ILE A 419 -28.14 -14.51 -3.92
N ALA A 420 -28.88 -15.28 -4.71
CA ALA A 420 -29.97 -14.85 -5.56
C ALA A 420 -31.19 -15.77 -5.35
N THR A 421 -32.35 -15.32 -5.81
CA THR A 421 -33.64 -15.96 -5.54
C THR A 421 -34.35 -16.36 -6.83
N LEU A 422 -34.78 -17.62 -6.92
CA LEU A 422 -35.69 -18.11 -7.96
C LEU A 422 -37.10 -18.29 -7.39
N ALA A 423 -38.07 -17.54 -7.92
CA ALA A 423 -39.48 -17.73 -7.62
C ALA A 423 -40.20 -18.46 -8.77
N ILE A 424 -40.91 -19.53 -8.43
CA ILE A 424 -41.85 -20.21 -9.32
C ILE A 424 -43.27 -19.81 -8.91
N LYS A 425 -44.10 -19.38 -9.86
CA LYS A 425 -45.50 -18.98 -9.58
C LYS A 425 -46.51 -19.60 -10.55
N GLY A 426 -47.49 -20.32 -10.00
CA GLY A 426 -48.57 -20.95 -10.77
C GLY A 426 -48.19 -22.26 -11.48
N ALA A 427 -47.15 -22.96 -11.00
CA ALA A 427 -46.79 -24.29 -11.46
C ALA A 427 -47.79 -25.34 -10.94
N LEU A 428 -47.90 -26.50 -11.59
CA LEU A 428 -48.78 -27.58 -11.15
C LEU A 428 -48.20 -28.33 -9.94
N HIS A 429 -49.06 -28.66 -8.96
CA HIS A 429 -48.70 -29.47 -7.79
C HIS A 429 -47.99 -30.78 -8.20
N GLY A 430 -46.86 -31.08 -7.55
CA GLY A 430 -46.00 -32.23 -7.85
C GLY A 430 -45.00 -31.98 -8.98
N THR A 431 -44.90 -30.76 -9.50
CA THR A 431 -43.77 -30.37 -10.38
C THR A 431 -42.49 -30.29 -9.55
N MET A 432 -41.41 -30.90 -10.02
CA MET A 432 -40.07 -30.81 -9.45
C MET A 432 -39.28 -29.71 -10.16
N VAL A 433 -38.62 -28.86 -9.38
CA VAL A 433 -37.77 -27.75 -9.83
C VAL A 433 -36.32 -28.12 -9.58
N TYR A 434 -35.54 -28.24 -10.64
CA TYR A 434 -34.11 -28.47 -10.56
C TYR A 434 -33.33 -27.21 -10.94
N VAL A 435 -32.21 -26.96 -10.28
CA VAL A 435 -31.21 -25.96 -10.67
C VAL A 435 -29.89 -26.70 -10.86
N ASP A 436 -29.31 -26.62 -12.06
CA ASP A 436 -28.08 -27.33 -12.47
C ASP A 436 -28.10 -28.85 -12.25
N LYS A 437 -29.30 -29.45 -12.32
CA LYS A 437 -29.63 -30.87 -12.05
C LYS A 437 -29.82 -31.23 -10.56
N ASP A 438 -29.56 -30.33 -9.63
CA ASP A 438 -29.87 -30.53 -8.21
C ASP A 438 -31.35 -30.19 -7.95
N LEU A 439 -32.05 -31.03 -7.19
CA LEU A 439 -33.47 -30.80 -6.84
C LEU A 439 -33.58 -29.65 -5.84
N ALA A 440 -34.04 -28.49 -6.31
CA ALA A 440 -34.12 -27.26 -5.52
C ALA A 440 -35.48 -27.06 -4.84
N ALA A 441 -36.57 -27.53 -5.44
CA ALA A 441 -37.90 -27.50 -4.82
C ALA A 441 -38.88 -28.54 -5.40
N LEU A 442 -39.91 -28.87 -4.63
CA LEU A 442 -41.12 -29.57 -5.08
C LEU A 442 -42.30 -28.61 -4.94
N ILE A 443 -43.05 -28.39 -6.03
CA ILE A 443 -44.20 -27.47 -6.04
C ILE A 443 -45.36 -28.07 -5.27
N GLY A 444 -45.85 -27.33 -4.26
CA GLY A 444 -47.00 -27.71 -3.43
C GLY A 444 -48.36 -27.45 -4.06
N ALA A 445 -49.42 -27.59 -3.26
CA ALA A 445 -50.80 -27.38 -3.70
C ALA A 445 -51.15 -25.90 -4.02
N ASP A 446 -50.35 -24.95 -3.53
CA ASP A 446 -50.46 -23.52 -3.81
C ASP A 446 -49.85 -23.11 -5.17
N GLY A 447 -49.10 -24.02 -5.81
CA GLY A 447 -48.50 -23.83 -7.12
C GLY A 447 -47.24 -22.95 -7.13
N ASN A 448 -46.66 -22.63 -5.97
CA ASN A 448 -45.51 -21.73 -5.88
C ASN A 448 -44.29 -22.41 -5.23
N ALA A 449 -43.11 -21.83 -5.46
CA ALA A 449 -41.92 -22.11 -4.68
C ALA A 449 -40.97 -20.91 -4.69
N ASN A 450 -40.13 -20.81 -3.67
CA ASN A 450 -39.11 -19.77 -3.57
C ASN A 450 -37.78 -20.39 -3.13
N ILE A 451 -36.76 -20.28 -3.97
CA ILE A 451 -35.44 -20.87 -3.79
C ILE A 451 -34.45 -19.71 -3.58
N SER A 452 -34.11 -19.40 -2.33
CA SER A 452 -33.35 -18.19 -1.96
C SER A 452 -31.84 -18.39 -1.81
N ASN A 453 -31.30 -19.49 -2.33
CA ASN A 453 -29.89 -19.88 -2.22
C ASN A 453 -29.24 -20.17 -3.58
N VAL A 454 -29.80 -19.62 -4.67
CA VAL A 454 -29.18 -19.71 -6.00
C VAL A 454 -27.90 -18.87 -5.97
N LYS A 455 -26.81 -19.38 -6.55
CA LYS A 455 -25.55 -18.62 -6.64
C LYS A 455 -25.66 -17.57 -7.76
N PRO A 456 -24.81 -16.54 -7.79
CA PRO A 456 -24.65 -15.72 -8.98
C PRO A 456 -23.95 -16.50 -10.09
N GLY A 457 -24.40 -16.32 -11.33
CA GLY A 457 -23.90 -17.01 -12.52
C GLY A 457 -25.01 -17.45 -13.47
N ASP A 458 -24.60 -18.13 -14.55
CA ASP A 458 -25.53 -18.78 -15.48
C ASP A 458 -25.97 -20.14 -14.93
N HIS A 459 -27.28 -20.30 -14.75
CA HIS A 459 -27.90 -21.50 -14.19
C HIS A 459 -28.93 -22.10 -15.15
N VAL A 460 -28.97 -23.44 -15.19
CA VAL A 460 -29.99 -24.20 -15.93
C VAL A 460 -31.11 -24.59 -14.97
N ILE A 461 -32.28 -24.01 -15.15
CA ILE A 461 -33.50 -24.36 -14.42
C ILE A 461 -34.25 -25.41 -15.23
N GLU A 462 -34.61 -26.53 -14.62
CA GLU A 462 -35.39 -27.59 -15.28
C GLU A 462 -36.64 -27.94 -14.46
N LEU A 463 -37.79 -27.83 -15.09
CA LEU A 463 -39.09 -28.23 -14.53
C LEU A 463 -39.43 -29.63 -15.04
N ARG A 464 -39.66 -30.59 -14.13
CA ARG A 464 -40.03 -31.98 -14.46
C ARG A 464 -41.30 -32.39 -13.74
N ARG A 465 -42.10 -33.24 -14.36
CA ARG A 465 -43.27 -33.89 -13.73
C ARG A 465 -43.53 -35.23 -14.44
N GLU A 466 -44.09 -36.20 -13.74
CA GLU A 466 -44.48 -37.47 -14.35
C GLU A 466 -45.49 -37.24 -15.49
N GLN A 467 -45.36 -38.03 -16.56
CA GLN A 467 -46.20 -37.98 -17.77
C GLN A 467 -46.22 -36.63 -18.53
N ALA A 468 -45.30 -35.72 -18.22
CA ALA A 468 -45.13 -34.45 -18.92
C ALA A 468 -43.72 -34.32 -19.50
N LEU A 469 -43.60 -33.57 -20.60
CA LEU A 469 -42.30 -33.22 -21.18
C LEU A 469 -41.59 -32.21 -20.27
N PRO A 470 -40.30 -32.40 -19.94
CA PRO A 470 -39.56 -31.48 -19.09
C PRO A 470 -39.23 -30.19 -19.83
N LYS A 471 -39.28 -29.05 -19.14
CA LYS A 471 -39.00 -27.73 -19.70
C LYS A 471 -37.73 -27.14 -19.08
N ARG A 472 -36.83 -26.63 -19.91
CA ARG A 472 -35.52 -26.11 -19.50
C ARG A 472 -35.37 -24.63 -19.82
N PHE A 473 -34.75 -23.90 -18.91
CA PHE A 473 -34.44 -22.48 -19.04
C PHE A 473 -32.99 -22.23 -18.69
N GLN A 474 -32.30 -21.41 -19.47
CA GLN A 474 -31.08 -20.76 -19.03
C GLN A 474 -31.45 -19.39 -18.45
N ARG A 475 -30.90 -19.07 -17.28
CA ARG A 475 -31.08 -17.79 -16.59
C ARG A 475 -29.76 -17.39 -15.92
N THR A 476 -29.33 -16.16 -16.14
CA THR A 476 -28.25 -15.54 -15.38
C THR A 476 -28.83 -14.95 -14.10
N PHE A 477 -28.17 -15.20 -12.98
CA PHE A 477 -28.51 -14.64 -11.67
C PHE A 477 -27.38 -13.73 -11.19
N HIS A 478 -27.70 -12.56 -10.66
CA HIS A 478 -26.77 -11.67 -9.95
C HIS A 478 -27.10 -11.65 -8.45
N THR A 479 -26.16 -11.15 -7.63
CA THR A 479 -26.39 -11.03 -6.18
C THR A 479 -27.61 -10.17 -5.88
N GLY A 480 -28.57 -10.72 -5.13
CA GLY A 480 -29.82 -10.05 -4.77
C GLY A 480 -30.95 -10.16 -5.80
N ASP A 481 -30.72 -10.78 -6.97
CA ASP A 481 -31.76 -10.91 -8.00
C ASP A 481 -32.95 -11.76 -7.52
N LEU A 482 -34.14 -11.40 -8.01
CA LEU A 482 -35.36 -12.22 -7.94
C LEU A 482 -35.79 -12.62 -9.35
N VAL A 483 -35.28 -13.75 -9.85
CA VAL A 483 -35.70 -14.32 -11.12
C VAL A 483 -37.03 -15.03 -10.91
N THR A 484 -38.06 -14.67 -11.70
CA THR A 484 -39.39 -15.31 -11.61
C THR A 484 -39.72 -16.09 -12.87
N LEU A 485 -40.18 -17.33 -12.72
CA LEU A 485 -40.84 -18.11 -13.78
C LEU A 485 -42.33 -18.24 -13.45
N SER A 486 -43.20 -17.95 -14.43
CA SER A 486 -44.66 -17.96 -14.23
C SER A 486 -45.44 -18.12 -15.54
N GLY A 487 -46.74 -18.41 -15.43
CA GLY A 487 -47.63 -18.57 -16.60
C GLY A 487 -47.12 -19.65 -17.57
N PRO A 488 -46.90 -19.33 -18.86
CA PRO A 488 -46.46 -20.32 -19.86
C PRO A 488 -45.06 -20.90 -19.57
N ASP A 489 -44.23 -20.26 -18.75
CA ASP A 489 -42.94 -20.82 -18.34
C ASP A 489 -43.08 -22.02 -17.39
N VAL A 490 -44.19 -22.10 -16.64
CA VAL A 490 -44.41 -23.15 -15.63
C VAL A 490 -45.45 -24.20 -16.04
N THR A 491 -46.05 -24.06 -17.22
CA THR A 491 -46.89 -25.09 -17.84
C THR A 491 -46.02 -26.10 -18.60
N LEU A 492 -46.25 -27.39 -18.35
CA LEU A 492 -45.59 -28.51 -19.03
C LEU A 492 -46.57 -29.23 -19.96
N ASP A 493 -46.11 -29.57 -21.17
CA ASP A 493 -46.91 -30.29 -22.16
C ASP A 493 -46.99 -31.79 -21.83
N LYS A 494 -48.10 -32.44 -22.20
CA LYS A 494 -48.28 -33.88 -21.96
C LYS A 494 -47.38 -34.70 -22.89
N ALA A 495 -46.73 -35.72 -22.36
CA ALA A 495 -45.99 -36.67 -23.18
C ALA A 495 -46.96 -37.62 -23.91
N VAL A 496 -46.86 -37.69 -25.24
CA VAL A 496 -47.57 -38.68 -26.07
C VAL A 496 -46.67 -39.90 -26.22
N ALA A 497 -47.18 -41.08 -25.88
CA ALA A 497 -46.47 -42.34 -26.05
C ALA A 497 -46.63 -42.87 -27.47
N GLU A 498 -45.54 -42.88 -28.25
CA GLU A 498 -45.51 -43.47 -29.58
C GLU A 498 -44.80 -44.84 -29.54
N ALA A 499 -45.52 -45.89 -29.95
CA ALA A 499 -45.04 -47.27 -29.87
C ALA A 499 -44.27 -47.68 -31.14
N GLN A 500 -43.03 -48.13 -30.99
CA GLN A 500 -42.20 -48.63 -32.10
C GLN A 500 -42.55 -50.09 -32.45
N PRO A 501 -42.68 -50.45 -33.75
CA PRO A 501 -42.81 -51.84 -34.18
C PRO A 501 -41.44 -52.53 -34.38
N VAL A 502 -41.38 -53.83 -34.10
CA VAL A 502 -40.21 -54.72 -34.23
C VAL A 502 -40.25 -55.58 -35.50
N THR A 503 -39.10 -55.96 -36.08
CA THR A 503 -38.91 -57.13 -37.01
C THR A 503 -37.39 -57.35 -37.31
N PRO A 504 -36.91 -58.51 -37.86
CA PRO A 504 -35.76 -59.23 -37.29
C PRO A 504 -34.61 -59.61 -38.28
N SER A 505 -33.91 -60.74 -38.02
CA SER A 505 -32.50 -61.08 -38.30
C SER A 505 -32.06 -61.69 -39.66
N THR A 506 -30.72 -61.64 -39.88
CA THR A 506 -29.77 -62.17 -40.91
C THR A 506 -29.69 -63.72 -41.06
N PRO A 507 -28.74 -64.39 -41.81
CA PRO A 507 -27.75 -64.03 -42.88
C PRO A 507 -27.90 -64.98 -44.14
N PRO A 508 -26.90 -65.70 -44.75
CA PRO A 508 -25.49 -65.46 -45.19
C PRO A 508 -25.15 -65.84 -46.68
N ALA A 509 -23.95 -65.50 -47.22
CA ALA A 509 -23.17 -66.33 -48.18
C ALA A 509 -21.73 -65.79 -48.50
N GLU A 510 -20.71 -66.65 -48.35
CA GLU A 510 -19.32 -66.60 -48.89
C GLU A 510 -19.22 -67.58 -50.12
N PRO A 511 -18.10 -67.82 -50.88
CA PRO A 511 -16.68 -67.82 -50.44
C PRO A 511 -15.51 -67.56 -51.48
N VAL A 512 -14.26 -67.50 -50.95
CA VAL A 512 -12.87 -67.70 -51.51
C VAL A 512 -12.23 -66.80 -52.60
N ALA A 513 -10.95 -66.48 -52.37
CA ALA A 513 -9.94 -65.87 -53.28
C ALA A 513 -8.97 -66.96 -53.88
N PRO A 514 -7.82 -66.65 -54.56
CA PRO A 514 -6.62 -66.11 -53.89
C PRO A 514 -5.63 -65.23 -54.70
N GLY A 515 -5.03 -64.22 -54.04
CA GLY A 515 -3.67 -63.68 -54.30
C GLY A 515 -3.40 -62.86 -55.59
N THR A 516 -2.46 -61.91 -55.65
CA THR A 516 -1.64 -61.23 -54.62
C THR A 516 -1.21 -59.85 -55.15
N ASN A 517 -1.55 -58.75 -54.48
CA ASN A 517 -0.68 -57.56 -54.35
C ASN A 517 -1.26 -56.54 -53.35
N LYS A 518 -0.35 -55.78 -52.73
CA LYS A 518 -0.50 -55.10 -51.43
C LYS A 518 -1.08 -53.67 -51.49
N PRO A 519 -2.20 -53.37 -50.82
CA PRO A 519 -2.57 -52.04 -50.33
C PRO A 519 -2.12 -51.84 -48.85
N PRO A 520 -2.24 -50.64 -48.25
CA PRO A 520 -1.36 -50.23 -47.15
C PRO A 520 -1.70 -50.83 -45.78
N VAL A 521 -0.69 -50.82 -44.92
CA VAL A 521 -0.71 -51.35 -43.55
C VAL A 521 -1.68 -50.55 -42.68
N THR A 522 -2.58 -51.28 -42.01
CA THR A 522 -3.45 -50.78 -40.94
C THR A 522 -2.64 -50.16 -39.80
N THR A 523 -3.18 -49.12 -39.18
CA THR A 523 -2.90 -48.82 -37.77
C THR A 523 -4.24 -48.54 -37.09
N PRO A 524 -4.53 -49.09 -35.89
CA PRO A 524 -5.92 -49.27 -35.47
C PRO A 524 -6.56 -48.01 -34.91
N ASN A 525 -7.89 -47.96 -34.98
CA ASN A 525 -8.67 -47.19 -34.01
C ASN A 525 -8.32 -47.67 -32.60
N TYR A 526 -7.84 -46.74 -31.76
CA TYR A 526 -7.86 -46.89 -30.32
C TYR A 526 -8.82 -45.86 -29.74
N GLY A 527 -10.09 -46.27 -29.60
CA GLY A 527 -10.90 -45.75 -28.51
C GLY A 527 -10.26 -46.22 -27.21
N MET A 528 -9.92 -45.28 -26.33
CA MET A 528 -9.27 -45.56 -25.05
C MET A 528 -9.97 -44.80 -23.93
N GLU A 529 -11.05 -45.39 -23.44
CA GLU A 529 -11.11 -45.61 -22.00
C GLU A 529 -9.87 -46.44 -21.66
N MET A 530 -8.93 -45.85 -20.93
CA MET A 530 -7.77 -46.54 -20.39
C MET A 530 -7.57 -46.13 -18.95
N GLU A 531 -7.67 -47.11 -18.07
CA GLU A 531 -7.40 -47.00 -16.65
C GLU A 531 -5.87 -47.11 -16.43
N GLY A 532 -5.19 -45.97 -16.23
CA GLY A 532 -3.75 -45.96 -15.92
C GLY A 532 -2.99 -44.70 -16.36
N SER A 533 -1.81 -44.49 -15.77
CA SER A 533 -0.89 -43.39 -16.12
C SER A 533 -0.01 -43.74 -17.32
N GLN A 534 0.19 -42.81 -18.25
CA GLN A 534 1.12 -42.96 -19.37
C GLN A 534 2.27 -41.95 -19.31
N VAL A 535 3.50 -42.44 -19.56
CA VAL A 535 4.71 -41.62 -19.70
C VAL A 535 5.35 -41.89 -21.06
N ARG A 536 5.28 -40.93 -21.99
CA ARG A 536 5.88 -41.04 -23.34
C ARG A 536 7.17 -40.23 -23.45
N LYS A 537 8.21 -40.81 -24.07
CA LYS A 537 9.44 -40.13 -24.48
C LYS A 537 9.46 -39.98 -26.00
N GLY A 538 9.36 -38.76 -26.50
CA GLY A 538 9.38 -38.44 -27.94
C GLY A 538 8.62 -37.15 -28.24
N GLY A 539 9.06 -36.40 -29.27
CA GLY A 539 8.45 -35.12 -29.65
C GLY A 539 7.20 -35.27 -30.52
N GLY A 540 6.27 -34.33 -30.40
CA GLY A 540 4.99 -34.28 -31.13
C GLY A 540 3.80 -34.18 -30.17
N PHE A 541 2.67 -33.66 -30.68
CA PHE A 541 1.42 -33.61 -29.92
C PHE A 541 0.77 -34.99 -29.81
N VAL A 542 0.05 -35.21 -28.71
CA VAL A 542 -0.82 -36.38 -28.51
C VAL A 542 -2.22 -35.84 -28.25
N ASN A 543 -3.19 -36.27 -29.04
CA ASN A 543 -4.56 -35.77 -28.97
C ASN A 543 -5.35 -36.62 -27.97
N TYR A 544 -5.84 -36.01 -26.89
CA TYR A 544 -6.68 -36.70 -25.92
C TYR A 544 -8.16 -36.43 -26.26
N HIS A 545 -8.86 -37.48 -26.70
CA HIS A 545 -10.25 -37.44 -27.17
C HIS A 545 -10.49 -36.59 -28.45
N VAL A 546 -11.53 -36.93 -29.22
CA VAL A 546 -11.83 -36.32 -30.55
C VAL A 546 -13.15 -35.51 -30.64
N PRO A 547 -13.72 -34.91 -29.58
CA PRO A 547 -14.81 -33.95 -29.77
C PRO A 547 -14.22 -32.60 -30.21
N ASN A 548 -14.28 -32.32 -31.51
CA ASN A 548 -14.08 -30.98 -32.09
C ASN A 548 -15.28 -30.07 -31.73
N ALA A 549 -15.49 -29.81 -30.44
CA ALA A 549 -16.66 -29.11 -29.91
C ALA A 549 -16.27 -28.14 -28.78
N PRO A 550 -16.89 -26.94 -28.70
CA PRO A 550 -16.80 -26.10 -27.51
C PRO A 550 -17.30 -26.84 -26.26
N GLY A 551 -16.61 -26.69 -25.13
CA GLY A 551 -16.92 -27.43 -23.91
C GLY A 551 -15.94 -27.20 -22.77
N HIS A 552 -16.21 -27.85 -21.64
CA HIS A 552 -15.32 -27.90 -20.48
C HIS A 552 -14.63 -29.27 -20.42
N TYR A 553 -13.31 -29.24 -20.34
CA TYR A 553 -12.43 -30.40 -20.26
C TYR A 553 -11.70 -30.34 -18.93
N SER A 554 -11.69 -31.43 -18.17
CA SER A 554 -10.95 -31.51 -16.91
C SER A 554 -10.08 -32.76 -16.93
N PHE A 555 -8.80 -32.62 -16.59
CA PHE A 555 -7.87 -33.75 -16.52
C PHE A 555 -6.84 -33.55 -15.41
N ALA A 556 -6.39 -34.67 -14.85
CA ALA A 556 -5.25 -34.72 -13.94
C ALA A 556 -3.98 -35.03 -14.73
N ALA A 557 -2.88 -34.34 -14.45
CA ALA A 557 -1.58 -34.58 -15.06
C ALA A 557 -0.44 -34.42 -14.06
N GLN A 558 0.65 -35.17 -14.23
CA GLN A 558 1.80 -35.18 -13.32
C GLN A 558 3.06 -34.67 -14.03
N ALA A 559 3.79 -33.75 -13.42
CA ALA A 559 5.02 -33.22 -14.01
C ALA A 559 6.25 -34.08 -13.64
N HIS A 560 6.68 -34.94 -14.55
CA HIS A 560 7.86 -35.80 -14.34
C HIS A 560 9.19 -35.06 -14.58
N LEU A 561 10.21 -35.42 -13.80
CA LEU A 561 11.53 -34.78 -13.84
C LEU A 561 12.40 -35.29 -15.01
N GLY A 562 12.89 -34.37 -15.83
CA GLY A 562 13.67 -34.64 -17.05
C GLY A 562 15.16 -34.92 -16.84
N GLY A 563 15.54 -35.64 -15.79
CA GLY A 563 16.93 -35.91 -15.41
C GLY A 563 17.61 -34.76 -14.63
N VAL A 564 18.83 -35.02 -14.15
CA VAL A 564 19.53 -34.31 -13.04
C VAL A 564 19.68 -32.78 -13.19
N PHE A 565 19.47 -32.22 -14.39
CA PHE A 565 19.62 -30.78 -14.66
C PHE A 565 18.41 -30.11 -15.34
N LYS A 566 17.24 -30.76 -15.40
CA LYS A 566 16.03 -30.17 -16.03
C LYS A 566 14.89 -30.01 -15.02
N LYS A 567 14.29 -28.82 -15.01
CA LYS A 567 13.06 -28.53 -14.26
C LYS A 567 11.90 -29.40 -14.76
N SER A 568 10.95 -29.68 -13.88
CA SER A 568 9.63 -30.22 -14.23
C SER A 568 8.98 -29.31 -15.28
N LYS A 569 8.54 -29.90 -16.40
CA LYS A 569 7.80 -29.18 -17.44
C LYS A 569 6.57 -29.98 -17.86
N LEU A 570 5.40 -29.39 -17.69
CA LEU A 570 4.14 -29.95 -18.18
C LEU A 570 3.58 -29.03 -19.27
N GLN A 571 3.06 -29.61 -20.35
CA GLN A 571 2.47 -28.84 -21.46
C GLN A 571 1.23 -29.55 -22.01
N TRP A 572 0.23 -28.75 -22.37
CA TRP A 572 -0.95 -29.17 -23.14
C TRP A 572 -1.38 -28.02 -24.05
N TYR A 573 -2.27 -28.29 -25.00
CA TYR A 573 -2.74 -27.29 -25.94
C TYR A 573 -4.27 -27.30 -26.02
N ALA A 574 -4.84 -26.23 -26.58
CA ALA A 574 -6.26 -26.14 -26.92
C ALA A 574 -6.45 -25.30 -28.20
N GLY A 575 -7.63 -25.39 -28.83
CA GLY A 575 -7.94 -24.63 -30.04
C GLY A 575 -7.09 -25.00 -31.26
N TYR A 576 -6.54 -26.21 -31.29
CA TYR A 576 -5.66 -26.69 -32.37
C TYR A 576 -6.42 -26.77 -33.70
N ARG A 577 -5.92 -26.05 -34.70
CA ARG A 577 -6.42 -26.11 -36.08
C ARG A 577 -5.47 -26.92 -36.96
N ASP A 578 -4.18 -26.68 -36.80
CA ASP A 578 -3.06 -27.30 -37.51
C ASP A 578 -1.78 -27.14 -36.67
N SER A 579 -0.63 -27.59 -37.20
CA SER A 579 0.68 -27.53 -36.52
C SER A 579 1.22 -26.12 -36.29
N ASP A 580 0.62 -25.11 -36.92
CA ASP A 580 1.04 -23.71 -36.92
C ASP A 580 0.04 -22.79 -36.18
N ASN A 581 -1.12 -23.32 -35.78
CA ASN A 581 -2.24 -22.56 -35.19
C ASN A 581 -2.87 -23.29 -33.98
N TYR A 582 -2.47 -22.94 -32.76
CA TYR A 582 -2.96 -23.50 -31.49
C TYR A 582 -2.59 -22.62 -30.28
N VAL A 583 -3.29 -22.78 -29.14
CA VAL A 583 -2.92 -22.17 -27.85
C VAL A 583 -2.19 -23.21 -27.00
N LEU A 584 -1.00 -22.87 -26.49
CA LEU A 584 -0.11 -23.74 -25.73
C LEU A 584 -0.01 -23.29 -24.28
N PHE A 585 -0.39 -24.16 -23.36
CA PHE A 585 -0.24 -23.99 -21.92
C PHE A 585 1.04 -24.71 -21.46
N THR A 586 1.79 -24.07 -20.57
CA THR A 586 3.06 -24.58 -20.05
C THR A 586 3.20 -24.28 -18.56
N LEU A 587 3.51 -25.30 -17.77
CA LEU A 587 4.00 -25.15 -16.39
C LEU A 587 5.51 -25.42 -16.41
N ASP A 588 6.33 -24.47 -15.93
CA ASP A 588 7.81 -24.53 -15.98
C ASP A 588 8.48 -24.83 -14.61
N GLY A 589 7.65 -25.10 -13.60
CA GLY A 589 8.04 -25.30 -12.20
C GLY A 589 7.93 -24.04 -11.32
N LYS A 590 7.80 -22.83 -11.92
CA LYS A 590 7.62 -21.55 -11.20
C LYS A 590 6.52 -20.66 -11.78
N HIS A 591 6.08 -20.92 -13.01
CA HIS A 591 5.07 -20.14 -13.70
C HIS A 591 4.11 -21.06 -14.46
N ALA A 592 2.85 -20.63 -14.52
CA ALA A 592 1.90 -21.02 -15.54
C ALA A 592 1.97 -20.00 -16.69
N ILE A 593 2.26 -20.47 -17.89
CA ILE A 593 2.52 -19.63 -19.08
C ILE A 593 1.58 -20.06 -20.21
N VAL A 594 0.96 -19.07 -20.87
CA VAL A 594 0.13 -19.27 -22.06
C VAL A 594 0.83 -18.65 -23.26
N HIS A 595 1.00 -19.42 -24.33
CA HIS A 595 1.42 -18.92 -25.63
C HIS A 595 0.30 -19.11 -26.66
N GLU A 596 0.06 -18.11 -27.50
CA GLU A 596 -0.71 -18.27 -28.74
C GLU A 596 0.29 -18.53 -29.88
N VAL A 597 0.10 -19.64 -30.58
CA VAL A 597 0.86 -19.96 -31.80
C VAL A 597 -0.05 -19.72 -32.98
N ARG A 598 0.38 -18.85 -33.89
CA ARG A 598 -0.37 -18.43 -35.08
C ARG A 598 0.57 -18.26 -36.26
N ASP A 599 0.23 -18.88 -37.39
CA ASP A 599 1.09 -18.95 -38.58
C ASP A 599 2.54 -19.41 -38.24
N GLY A 600 2.66 -20.34 -37.30
CA GLY A 600 3.92 -20.92 -36.81
C GLY A 600 4.71 -20.02 -35.84
N LYS A 601 4.24 -18.81 -35.57
CA LYS A 601 4.87 -17.86 -34.64
C LYS A 601 4.23 -17.94 -33.26
N SER A 602 5.06 -18.11 -32.23
CA SER A 602 4.62 -18.18 -30.83
C SER A 602 4.73 -16.82 -30.14
N ILE A 603 3.67 -16.40 -29.46
CA ILE A 603 3.58 -15.15 -28.68
C ILE A 603 3.19 -15.51 -27.25
N GLU A 604 3.93 -15.06 -26.23
CA GLU A 604 3.54 -15.21 -24.82
C GLU A 604 2.39 -14.24 -24.51
N VAL A 605 1.23 -14.80 -24.14
CA VAL A 605 -0.02 -14.05 -23.87
C VAL A 605 -0.19 -13.79 -22.37
N SER A 606 0.28 -14.71 -21.52
CA SER A 606 0.16 -14.60 -20.07
C SER A 606 1.25 -15.40 -19.36
N ARG A 607 1.72 -14.89 -18.23
CA ARG A 607 2.66 -15.55 -17.31
C ARG A 607 2.24 -15.22 -15.88
N VAL A 608 1.85 -16.25 -15.12
CA VAL A 608 1.40 -16.13 -13.72
C VAL A 608 2.32 -16.96 -12.84
N PRO A 609 2.76 -16.46 -11.67
CA PRO A 609 3.50 -17.26 -10.68
C PRO A 609 2.69 -18.51 -10.27
N PHE A 610 3.30 -19.68 -10.38
CA PHE A 610 2.70 -20.96 -10.02
C PHE A 610 3.83 -21.95 -9.73
N ASP A 611 4.14 -22.16 -8.46
CA ASP A 611 5.13 -23.15 -8.04
C ASP A 611 4.55 -24.57 -8.22
N LEU A 612 5.32 -25.43 -8.88
CA LEU A 612 4.95 -26.81 -9.15
C LEU A 612 6.10 -27.74 -8.77
N GLU A 613 5.92 -28.52 -7.71
CA GLU A 613 6.92 -29.46 -7.24
C GLU A 613 7.11 -30.64 -8.21
N SER A 614 8.28 -31.27 -8.14
CA SER A 614 8.60 -32.44 -8.98
C SER A 614 7.67 -33.60 -8.64
N ASN A 615 7.09 -34.24 -9.67
CA ASN A 615 6.10 -35.32 -9.53
C ASN A 615 4.82 -34.91 -8.79
N GLN A 616 4.53 -33.61 -8.63
CA GLN A 616 3.23 -33.16 -8.15
C GLN A 616 2.18 -33.36 -9.25
N TRP A 617 0.99 -33.82 -8.87
CA TRP A 617 -0.18 -33.81 -9.74
C TRP A 617 -0.77 -32.40 -9.82
N VAL A 618 -1.38 -32.07 -10.95
CA VAL A 618 -2.23 -30.88 -11.11
C VAL A 618 -3.54 -31.29 -11.74
N GLN A 619 -4.63 -30.65 -11.31
CA GLN A 619 -5.86 -30.65 -12.08
C GLN A 619 -5.84 -29.44 -13.01
N ALA A 620 -6.02 -29.68 -14.30
CA ALA A 620 -6.24 -28.64 -15.30
C ALA A 620 -7.71 -28.67 -15.74
N ASP A 621 -8.38 -27.52 -15.61
CA ASP A 621 -9.74 -27.26 -16.07
C ASP A 621 -9.68 -26.29 -17.26
N VAL A 622 -9.96 -26.77 -18.47
CA VAL A 622 -9.91 -26.02 -19.72
C VAL A 622 -11.33 -25.79 -20.25
N SER A 623 -11.69 -24.53 -20.40
CA SER A 623 -12.94 -24.09 -21.03
C SER A 623 -12.65 -23.58 -22.45
N VAL A 624 -13.30 -24.19 -23.44
CA VAL A 624 -13.21 -23.80 -24.86
C VAL A 624 -14.57 -23.29 -25.29
N ARG A 625 -14.66 -22.01 -25.68
CA ARG A 625 -15.83 -21.38 -26.29
C ARG A 625 -15.52 -21.05 -27.75
N ALA A 626 -16.50 -20.53 -28.48
CA ALA A 626 -16.33 -20.15 -29.89
C ALA A 626 -15.35 -18.97 -30.09
N ASP A 627 -15.17 -18.14 -29.07
CA ASP A 627 -14.42 -16.87 -29.10
C ASP A 627 -13.24 -16.82 -28.11
N SER A 628 -13.18 -17.76 -27.15
CA SER A 628 -12.32 -17.66 -25.98
C SER A 628 -11.89 -19.03 -25.46
N ILE A 629 -10.64 -19.12 -24.98
CA ILE A 629 -10.11 -20.30 -24.31
C ILE A 629 -9.58 -19.87 -22.94
N GLY A 630 -10.24 -20.33 -21.88
CA GLY A 630 -9.78 -20.11 -20.51
C GLY A 630 -9.28 -21.41 -19.90
N ALA A 631 -8.13 -21.38 -19.24
CA ALA A 631 -7.64 -22.52 -18.46
C ALA A 631 -7.41 -22.11 -17.00
N ARG A 632 -7.78 -22.98 -16.07
CA ARG A 632 -7.44 -22.91 -14.65
C ARG A 632 -6.62 -24.14 -14.29
N VAL A 633 -5.59 -23.93 -13.47
CA VAL A 633 -4.74 -25.01 -12.97
C VAL A 633 -4.72 -24.91 -11.46
N ARG A 634 -4.86 -26.05 -10.78
CA ARG A 634 -4.73 -26.17 -9.33
C ARG A 634 -3.81 -27.33 -8.99
N SER A 635 -2.96 -27.14 -8.00
CA SER A 635 -2.47 -28.27 -7.21
C SER A 635 -3.66 -28.90 -6.46
N PRO A 636 -3.68 -30.23 -6.27
CA PRO A 636 -4.62 -30.89 -5.38
C PRO A 636 -4.41 -30.46 -3.92
#